data_AF-A0A415JXC8-F1
#
_entry.id   AF-A0A415JXC8-F1
#
_cell.length_a   1.000
_cell.length_b   1.000
_cell.length_c   1.000
_cell.angle_alpha   90.00
_cell.angle_beta   90.00
_cell.angle_gamma   90.00
#
_symmetry.space_group_name_H-M   'P 1'
#
loop_
_entity.id
_entity.type
_entity.pdbx_description
1 polymer ?
#
loop_
_entity_poly.entity_id
_entity_poly.type
_entity_poly.pdbx_seq_one_letter_code
_entity_poly.pdbx_strand_id
1 'polypeptide(L)'
;MENNKLSTGLTVWLWIIFVLNILATIGGIVVALGASVVGATLGLGSIYVVLCFISVILQIVITVSIGILLFAHKKIGLVLIIALAALGFIVSIVTYAIAAQLSAGNIVKSIISAILMPGITYLLAKNDIANGTIA
;
A
#
# COMPACT_ATOMS: atom_id res chain seq x y z
N MET A 1 13.99 30.10 7.81
CA MET A 1 13.97 29.04 6.77
C MET A 1 13.76 27.75 7.52
N GLU A 2 12.51 27.27 7.57
CA GLU A 2 12.19 26.02 8.29
C GLU A 2 12.95 24.85 7.66
N ASN A 3 13.53 24.00 8.52
CA ASN A 3 14.18 22.77 8.10
C ASN A 3 13.11 21.82 7.54
N ASN A 4 12.83 21.97 6.24
CA ASN A 4 11.88 21.15 5.50
C ASN A 4 12.37 19.71 5.27
N LYS A 5 13.26 19.20 6.10
CA LYS A 5 13.80 17.84 6.02
C LYS A 5 13.08 16.97 7.04
N LEU A 6 12.58 15.82 6.59
CA LEU A 6 12.03 14.80 7.47
C LEU A 6 13.11 14.31 8.43
N SER A 7 12.70 13.81 9.60
CA SER A 7 13.61 13.10 10.50
C SER A 7 14.37 11.99 9.77
N THR A 8 15.65 11.80 10.11
CA THR A 8 16.50 10.76 9.52
C THR A 8 15.85 9.38 9.63
N GLY A 9 15.21 9.08 10.78
CA GLY A 9 14.52 7.81 11.00
C GLY A 9 13.32 7.60 10.08
N LEU A 10 12.49 8.64 9.89
CA LEU A 10 11.37 8.58 8.95
C LEU A 10 11.87 8.45 7.51
N THR A 11 12.92 9.19 7.14
CA THR A 11 13.50 9.14 5.78
C THR A 11 13.98 7.74 5.43
N VAL A 12 14.75 7.10 6.33
CA VAL A 12 15.23 5.72 6.13
C VAL A 12 14.07 4.73 6.04
N TRP A 13 13.09 4.84 6.94
CA TRP A 13 11.90 4.00 6.91
C TRP A 13 11.14 4.11 5.58
N LEU A 14 10.91 5.34 5.11
CA LEU A 14 10.20 5.61 3.86
C LEU A 14 10.93 5.02 2.65
N TRP A 15 12.25 5.08 2.60
CA TRP A 15 13.03 4.43 1.53
C TRP A 15 12.89 2.91 1.54
N ILE A 16 12.90 2.28 2.72
CA ILE A 16 12.70 0.83 2.85
C ILE A 16 11.33 0.44 2.30
N ILE A 17 10.25 1.09 2.77
CA ILE A 17 8.91 0.76 2.30
C ILE A 17 8.73 1.11 0.82
N PHE A 18 9.40 2.15 0.30
CA PHE A 18 9.35 2.51 -1.11
C PHE A 18 9.88 1.39 -2.01
N VAL A 19 11.07 0.86 -1.70
CA VAL A 19 11.65 -0.26 -2.44
C VAL A 19 10.78 -1.52 -2.33
N LEU A 20 10.31 -1.84 -1.13
CA LEU A 20 9.42 -3.00 -0.91
C LEU A 20 8.10 -2.86 -1.70
N ASN A 21 7.55 -1.66 -1.80
CA ASN A 21 6.33 -1.39 -2.56
C ASN A 21 6.55 -1.53 -4.08
N ILE A 22 7.72 -1.16 -4.61
CA ILE A 22 8.09 -1.40 -6.01
C ILE A 22 8.14 -2.91 -6.28
N LEU A 23 8.82 -3.68 -5.40
CA LEU A 23 8.89 -5.13 -5.53
C LEU A 23 7.51 -5.79 -5.45
N ALA A 24 6.68 -5.35 -4.51
CA ALA A 24 5.30 -5.82 -4.37
C ALA A 24 4.46 -5.50 -5.61
N THR A 25 4.65 -4.33 -6.23
CA THR A 25 3.98 -3.93 -7.47
C THR A 25 4.38 -4.85 -8.63
N ILE A 26 5.67 -5.13 -8.79
CA ILE A 26 6.16 -6.05 -9.83
C ILE A 26 5.54 -7.45 -9.64
N GLY A 27 5.58 -7.97 -8.41
CA GLY A 27 4.92 -9.25 -8.08
C GLY A 27 3.41 -9.22 -8.34
N GLY A 28 2.76 -8.12 -7.99
CA GLY A 28 1.32 -7.91 -8.22
C GLY A 28 0.96 -7.88 -9.70
N ILE A 29 1.77 -7.24 -10.55
CA ILE A 29 1.57 -7.22 -12.01
C ILE A 29 1.66 -8.65 -12.57
N VAL A 30 2.68 -9.42 -12.17
CA VAL A 30 2.82 -10.82 -12.61
C VAL A 30 1.60 -11.64 -12.22
N VAL A 31 1.11 -11.49 -10.99
CA VAL A 31 -0.11 -12.17 -10.51
C VAL A 31 -1.35 -11.71 -11.28
N ALA A 32 -1.54 -10.42 -11.51
CA ALA A 32 -2.70 -9.88 -12.22
C ALA A 32 -2.76 -10.32 -13.68
N LEU A 33 -1.62 -10.40 -14.37
CA LEU A 33 -1.54 -10.95 -15.72
C LEU A 33 -1.92 -12.45 -15.73
N GLY A 34 -1.44 -13.20 -14.74
CA GLY A 34 -1.81 -14.61 -14.53
C GLY A 34 -3.24 -14.82 -14.04
N ALA A 35 -3.90 -13.81 -13.49
CA ALA A 35 -5.27 -13.89 -12.96
C ALA A 35 -6.30 -14.20 -14.05
N SER A 36 -6.01 -13.82 -15.30
CA SER A 36 -6.84 -14.20 -16.46
C SER A 36 -6.90 -15.73 -16.67
N VAL A 37 -5.74 -16.40 -16.51
CA VAL A 37 -5.62 -17.86 -16.62
C VAL A 37 -6.24 -18.53 -15.41
N VAL A 38 -5.91 -18.06 -14.20
CA VAL A 38 -6.43 -18.62 -12.94
C VAL A 38 -7.93 -18.40 -12.80
N GLY A 39 -8.44 -17.26 -13.23
CA GLY A 39 -9.87 -16.95 -13.21
C GLY A 39 -10.68 -17.86 -14.14
N ALA A 40 -10.11 -18.23 -15.30
CA ALA A 40 -10.72 -19.19 -16.22
C ALA A 40 -10.71 -20.62 -15.66
N THR A 41 -9.61 -21.05 -15.00
CA THR A 41 -9.50 -22.41 -14.46
C THR A 41 -10.33 -22.62 -13.20
N LEU A 42 -10.49 -21.59 -12.37
CA LEU A 42 -11.25 -21.65 -11.12
C LEU A 42 -12.69 -21.15 -11.26
N GLY A 43 -13.12 -20.73 -12.45
CA GLY A 43 -14.48 -20.22 -12.70
C GLY A 43 -14.79 -18.90 -11.98
N LEU A 44 -13.78 -18.09 -11.63
CA LEU A 44 -13.90 -16.90 -10.78
C LEU A 44 -14.50 -15.67 -11.48
N GLY A 45 -14.85 -15.80 -12.77
CA GLY A 45 -15.48 -14.74 -13.57
C GLY A 45 -14.57 -13.53 -13.84
N SER A 46 -15.08 -12.57 -14.61
CA SER A 46 -14.34 -11.35 -14.98
C SER A 46 -14.08 -10.41 -13.80
N ILE A 47 -14.91 -10.47 -12.75
CA ILE A 47 -14.81 -9.62 -11.56
C ILE A 47 -13.50 -9.88 -10.82
N TYR A 48 -13.07 -11.14 -10.69
CA TYR A 48 -11.81 -11.49 -10.06
C TYR A 48 -10.61 -10.86 -10.78
N VAL A 49 -10.59 -10.95 -12.11
CA VAL A 49 -9.52 -10.36 -12.94
C VAL A 49 -9.45 -8.85 -12.73
N VAL A 50 -10.61 -8.17 -12.76
CA VAL A 50 -10.69 -6.72 -12.54
C VAL A 50 -10.17 -6.34 -11.14
N LEU A 51 -10.54 -7.09 -10.09
CA LEU A 51 -10.05 -6.84 -8.73
C LEU A 51 -8.53 -7.03 -8.58
N CYS A 52 -7.94 -8.00 -9.29
CA CYS A 52 -6.49 -8.15 -9.32
C CYS A 52 -5.79 -6.91 -9.91
N PHE A 53 -6.31 -6.35 -11.01
CA PHE A 53 -5.78 -5.12 -11.59
C PHE A 53 -6.00 -3.90 -10.69
N ILE A 54 -7.17 -3.78 -10.06
CA ILE A 54 -7.43 -2.70 -9.07
C ILE A 54 -6.42 -2.77 -7.92
N SER A 55 -6.10 -3.97 -7.44
CA SER A 55 -5.10 -4.18 -6.37
C SER A 55 -3.72 -3.66 -6.78
N VAL A 56 -3.31 -3.91 -8.03
CA VAL A 56 -2.04 -3.38 -8.58
C VAL A 56 -2.06 -1.86 -8.67
N ILE A 57 -3.16 -1.27 -9.16
CA ILE A 57 -3.31 0.19 -9.25
C ILE A 57 -3.21 0.82 -7.86
N LEU A 58 -3.90 0.26 -6.86
CA LEU A 58 -3.80 0.70 -5.47
C LEU A 58 -2.36 0.66 -4.96
N GLN A 59 -1.62 -0.42 -5.23
CA GLN A 59 -0.22 -0.55 -4.83
C GLN A 59 0.67 0.52 -5.48
N ILE A 60 0.45 0.82 -6.78
CA ILE A 60 1.16 1.88 -7.50
C ILE A 60 0.90 3.23 -6.85
N VAL A 61 -0.36 3.55 -6.56
CA VAL A 61 -0.71 4.86 -5.98
C VAL A 61 -0.17 4.98 -4.54
N ILE A 62 -0.13 3.90 -3.75
CA ILE A 62 0.56 3.89 -2.45
C ILE A 62 2.06 4.19 -2.62
N THR A 63 2.70 3.56 -3.61
CA THR A 63 4.13 3.80 -3.92
C THR A 63 4.39 5.26 -4.28
N VAL A 64 3.54 5.84 -5.14
CA VAL A 64 3.59 7.27 -5.50
C VAL A 64 3.38 8.14 -4.27
N SER A 65 2.46 7.78 -3.37
CA SER A 65 2.18 8.51 -2.14
C SER A 65 3.39 8.56 -1.20
N ILE A 66 4.15 7.46 -1.11
CA ILE A 66 5.43 7.40 -0.38
C ILE A 66 6.46 8.34 -1.04
N GLY A 67 6.54 8.34 -2.38
CA GLY A 67 7.40 9.27 -3.11
C GLY A 67 7.04 10.73 -2.87
N ILE A 68 5.75 11.07 -2.87
CA ILE A 68 5.28 12.43 -2.57
C ILE A 68 5.65 12.82 -1.13
N LEU A 69 5.53 11.89 -0.18
CA LEU A 69 5.94 12.10 1.21
C LEU A 69 7.46 12.33 1.33
N LEU A 70 8.27 11.61 0.56
CA LEU A 70 9.73 11.75 0.52
C LEU A 70 10.22 13.06 -0.10
N PHE A 71 9.56 13.55 -1.16
CA PHE A 71 10.13 14.58 -2.03
C PHE A 71 9.33 15.87 -2.14
N ALA A 72 8.04 15.87 -1.81
CA ALA A 72 7.14 16.98 -2.13
C ALA A 72 6.13 17.27 -1.00
N HIS A 73 4.83 17.18 -1.32
CA HIS A 73 3.73 17.52 -0.42
C HIS A 73 3.56 16.47 0.70
N LYS A 74 4.35 16.59 1.76
CA LYS A 74 4.40 15.59 2.83
C LYS A 74 3.02 15.24 3.42
N LYS A 75 2.17 16.23 3.68
CA LYS A 75 0.84 15.98 4.24
C LYS A 75 -0.05 15.15 3.31
N ILE A 76 -0.08 15.48 2.01
CA ILE A 76 -0.90 14.70 1.08
C ILE A 76 -0.35 13.29 0.93
N GLY A 77 0.97 13.12 0.89
CA GLY A 77 1.61 11.80 0.84
C GLY A 77 1.20 10.93 2.04
N LEU A 78 1.25 11.48 3.26
CA LEU A 78 0.87 10.75 4.48
C LEU A 78 -0.63 10.40 4.51
N VAL A 79 -1.51 11.34 4.15
CA VAL A 79 -2.96 11.10 4.09
C VAL A 79 -3.30 10.03 3.05
N LEU A 80 -2.67 10.09 1.87
CA LEU A 80 -2.90 9.11 0.81
C LEU A 80 -2.44 7.70 1.22
N ILE A 81 -1.29 7.56 1.89
CA ILE A 81 -0.82 6.24 2.39
C ILE A 81 -1.88 5.61 3.31
N ILE A 82 -2.42 6.38 4.25
CA ILE A 82 -3.40 5.87 5.22
C ILE A 82 -4.73 5.53 4.53
N ALA A 83 -5.26 6.44 3.71
CA ALA A 83 -6.54 6.23 3.03
C ALA A 83 -6.49 5.05 2.05
N LEU A 84 -5.42 4.94 1.26
CA LEU A 84 -5.28 3.84 0.30
C LEU A 84 -4.95 2.51 0.97
N ALA A 85 -4.29 2.50 2.13
CA ALA A 85 -4.07 1.26 2.86
C ALA A 85 -5.41 0.63 3.30
N ALA A 86 -6.38 1.43 3.71
CA ALA A 86 -7.73 0.97 4.05
C ALA A 86 -8.49 0.46 2.81
N LEU A 87 -8.38 1.14 1.67
CA LEU A 87 -8.99 0.68 0.41
C LEU A 87 -8.34 -0.62 -0.08
N GLY A 88 -7.01 -0.70 -0.05
CA GLY A 88 -6.23 -1.89 -0.40
C GLY A 88 -6.61 -3.09 0.47
N PHE A 89 -6.86 -2.87 1.77
CA PHE A 89 -7.36 -3.91 2.66
C PHE A 89 -8.71 -4.48 2.20
N ILE A 90 -9.68 -3.60 1.92
CA ILE A 90 -11.02 -4.02 1.49
C ILE A 90 -10.93 -4.83 0.20
N VAL A 91 -10.20 -4.33 -0.79
CA VAL A 91 -10.01 -5.02 -2.07
C VAL A 91 -9.32 -6.38 -1.88
N SER A 92 -8.32 -6.45 -1.01
CA SER A 92 -7.61 -7.70 -0.71
C SER A 92 -8.54 -8.74 -0.07
N ILE A 93 -9.34 -8.34 0.93
CA ILE A 93 -10.31 -9.23 1.59
C ILE A 93 -11.37 -9.73 0.61
N VAL A 94 -11.93 -8.85 -0.22
CA VAL A 94 -12.92 -9.22 -1.25
C VAL A 94 -12.31 -10.18 -2.27
N THR A 95 -11.08 -9.92 -2.72
CA THR A 95 -10.38 -10.79 -3.67
C THR A 95 -10.14 -12.18 -3.09
N TYR A 96 -9.73 -12.28 -1.82
CA TYR A 96 -9.55 -13.57 -1.16
C TYR A 96 -10.86 -14.31 -0.93
N ALA A 97 -11.95 -13.61 -0.62
CA ALA A 97 -13.25 -14.24 -0.46
C ALA A 97 -13.74 -14.87 -1.77
N ILE A 98 -13.61 -14.14 -2.89
CA ILE A 98 -13.99 -14.62 -4.22
C ILE A 98 -13.15 -15.83 -4.62
N ALA A 99 -11.83 -15.77 -4.39
CA ALA A 99 -10.92 -16.86 -4.70
C ALA A 99 -11.01 -18.06 -3.75
N ALA A 100 -11.92 -18.05 -2.76
CA ALA A 100 -11.98 -19.03 -1.67
C ALA A 100 -10.63 -19.20 -0.92
N GLN A 101 -9.86 -18.11 -0.82
CA GLN A 101 -8.54 -18.03 -0.17
C GLN A 101 -8.55 -17.20 1.12
N LEU A 102 -9.72 -16.96 1.70
CA LEU A 102 -9.84 -16.23 2.96
C LEU A 102 -9.38 -17.12 4.14
N SER A 103 -8.06 -17.23 4.27
CA SER A 103 -7.39 -17.96 5.35
C SER A 103 -6.90 -16.98 6.42
N ALA A 104 -6.74 -17.48 7.66
CA ALA A 104 -6.17 -16.70 8.75
C ALA A 104 -4.82 -16.04 8.35
N GLY A 105 -3.98 -16.77 7.59
CA GLY A 105 -2.71 -16.23 7.10
C GLY A 105 -2.86 -15.03 6.16
N ASN A 106 -3.81 -15.07 5.23
CA ASN A 106 -4.04 -13.97 4.27
C ASN A 106 -4.71 -12.75 4.94
N ILE A 107 -5.56 -13.00 5.93
CA ILE A 107 -6.15 -11.94 6.77
C ILE A 107 -5.05 -11.24 7.57
N VAL A 108 -4.18 -11.98 8.26
CA VAL A 108 -3.07 -11.41 9.04
C VAL A 108 -2.14 -10.59 8.15
N LYS A 109 -1.76 -11.10 6.97
CA LYS A 109 -0.95 -10.35 6.00
C LYS A 109 -1.62 -9.03 5.60
N SER A 110 -2.92 -9.06 5.34
CA SER A 110 -3.68 -7.87 4.96
C SER A 110 -3.76 -6.86 6.10
N ILE A 111 -3.95 -7.31 7.34
CA ILE A 111 -3.97 -6.43 8.52
C ILE A 111 -2.60 -5.77 8.74
N ILE A 112 -1.50 -6.51 8.61
CA ILE A 112 -0.15 -5.96 8.73
C ILE A 112 0.06 -4.85 7.69
N SER A 113 -0.31 -5.11 6.44
CA SER A 113 -0.19 -4.11 5.37
C SER A 113 -1.09 -2.89 5.59
N ALA A 114 -2.30 -3.10 6.12
CA ALA A 114 -3.31 -2.05 6.24
C ALA A 114 -3.18 -1.18 7.49
N ILE A 115 -2.66 -1.74 8.58
CA ILE A 115 -2.65 -1.09 9.89
C ILE A 115 -1.22 -0.90 10.38
N LEU A 116 -0.40 -1.96 10.40
CA LEU A 116 0.93 -1.90 10.99
C LEU A 116 1.86 -0.98 10.17
N MET A 117 1.91 -1.16 8.85
CA MET A 117 2.81 -0.37 7.98
C MET A 117 2.44 1.13 7.95
N PRO A 118 1.17 1.53 7.77
CA PRO A 118 0.78 2.95 7.88
C PRO A 118 0.93 3.48 9.30
N GLY A 119 0.66 2.65 10.32
CA GLY A 119 0.81 2.99 11.72
C GLY A 119 2.25 3.34 12.10
N ILE A 120 3.24 2.53 11.70
CA ILE A 120 4.66 2.82 11.91
C ILE A 120 5.05 4.12 11.19
N THR A 121 4.60 4.29 9.95
CA THR A 121 4.86 5.50 9.15
C THR A 121 4.31 6.75 9.86
N TYR A 122 3.09 6.68 10.41
CA TYR A 122 2.49 7.76 11.18
C TYR A 122 3.24 8.03 12.49
N LEU A 123 3.62 7.00 13.22
CA LEU A 123 4.36 7.14 14.48
C LEU A 123 5.72 7.81 14.27
N LEU A 124 6.44 7.42 13.22
CA LEU A 124 7.71 8.05 12.85
C LEU A 124 7.53 9.49 12.34
N ALA A 125 6.41 9.78 11.69
CA ALA A 125 6.06 11.12 11.24
C ALA A 125 5.50 12.04 12.33
N LYS A 126 5.10 11.51 13.49
CA LYS A 126 4.46 12.28 14.57
C LYS A 126 5.29 13.50 15.00
N ASN A 127 6.60 13.33 15.13
CA ASN A 127 7.49 14.42 15.52
C ASN A 127 7.64 15.46 14.41
N ASP A 128 7.66 15.02 13.15
CA ASP A 128 7.72 15.92 11.99
C ASP A 128 6.39 16.68 11.77
N ILE A 129 5.25 16.09 12.17
CA ILE A 129 3.95 16.78 12.21
C ILE A 129 3.94 17.82 13.33
N ALA A 130 4.35 17.45 14.54
CA ALA A 130 4.36 18.35 15.70
C ALA A 130 5.28 19.57 15.51
N ASN A 131 6.36 19.40 14.75
CA ASN A 131 7.33 20.45 14.46
C ASN A 131 6.99 21.29 13.21
N GLY A 132 5.84 21.07 12.56
CA GLY A 132 5.41 21.84 11.39
C GLY A 132 6.06 21.42 10.06
N THR A 133 7.01 20.48 10.06
CA THR A 133 7.64 19.94 8.84
C THR A 133 6.64 19.25 7.91
N ILE A 134 5.57 18.68 8.48
CA ILE A 134 4.41 18.12 7.77
C ILE A 134 3.19 18.96 8.16
N ALA A 135 2.95 20.07 7.44
CA ALA A 135 1.86 21.03 7.68
C ALA A 135 0.62 20.77 6.82
#